data_AF-A0A9E3UBP5-F1
#
_entry.id   AF-A0A9E3UBP5-F1
#
_cell.length_a   1.000
_cell.length_b   1.000
_cell.length_c   1.000
_cell.angle_alpha   90.00
_cell.angle_beta   90.00
_cell.angle_gamma   90.00
#
_symmetry.space_group_name_H-M   'P 1'
#
loop_
_entity.id
_entity.type
_entity.pdbx_description
1 polymer ?
#
loop_
_entity_poly.entity_id
_entity_poly.type
_entity_poly.pdbx_seq_one_letter_code
_entity_poly.pdbx_strand_id
1 'polypeptide(L)'
;METFLRNTSSNIALVLEGIAVTVVVFGSLASIVTLLRRASGERGALLVRHARLRLGRWLVLGLEFQLAADVIRTAIAPSWQELGQLAAVATIRTALNYFLERDLADITSPAPEREPYGPHAQAEAVA
;
A
#
# COMPACT_ATOMS: atom_id res chain seq x y z
N MET A 1 31.44 22.04 -3.04
CA MET A 1 30.54 21.57 -1.95
C MET A 1 29.18 21.13 -2.51
N GLU A 2 28.55 21.90 -3.40
CA GLU A 2 27.24 21.56 -4.02
C GLU A 2 27.22 20.26 -4.84
N THR A 3 28.31 19.93 -5.55
CA THR A 3 28.42 18.68 -6.32
C THR A 3 28.53 17.43 -5.44
N PHE A 4 29.16 17.55 -4.28
CA PHE A 4 29.30 16.44 -3.34
C PHE A 4 27.95 16.10 -2.69
N LEU A 5 27.17 17.12 -2.33
CA LEU A 5 25.82 16.93 -1.77
C LEU A 5 24.85 16.32 -2.79
N ARG A 6 24.93 16.69 -4.08
CA ARG A 6 24.12 16.06 -5.14
C ARG A 6 24.47 14.59 -5.36
N ASN A 7 25.76 14.26 -5.48
CA ASN A 7 26.19 12.89 -5.76
C ASN A 7 25.86 11.94 -4.59
N THR A 8 26.05 12.36 -3.34
CA THR A 8 25.74 11.53 -2.17
C THR A 8 24.24 11.31 -2.03
N SER A 9 23.42 12.34 -2.22
CA SER A 9 21.97 12.24 -2.03
C SER A 9 21.28 11.45 -3.14
N SER A 10 21.78 11.53 -4.38
CA SER A 10 21.30 10.70 -5.49
C SER A 10 21.51 9.21 -5.21
N ASN A 11 22.65 8.84 -4.63
CA ASN A 11 22.93 7.45 -4.29
C ASN A 11 22.00 6.94 -3.18
N ILE A 12 21.67 7.78 -2.20
CA ILE A 12 20.74 7.41 -1.12
C ILE A 12 19.33 7.17 -1.68
N ALA A 13 18.83 8.05 -2.54
CA ALA A 13 17.53 7.88 -3.17
C ALA A 13 17.45 6.58 -4.00
N LEU A 14 18.53 6.26 -4.74
CA LEU A 14 18.62 5.04 -5.54
C LEU A 14 18.66 3.77 -4.68
N VAL A 15 19.34 3.81 -3.53
CA VAL A 15 19.33 2.71 -2.55
C VAL A 15 17.93 2.50 -1.97
N LEU A 16 17.23 3.59 -1.59
CA LEU A 16 15.86 3.50 -1.08
C LEU A 16 14.89 2.91 -2.11
N GLU A 17 15.03 3.30 -3.38
CA GLU A 17 14.26 2.68 -4.47
C GLU A 17 14.56 1.19 -4.62
N GLY A 18 15.84 0.81 -4.56
CA GLY A 18 16.26 -0.59 -4.61
C GLY A 18 15.64 -1.41 -3.47
N ILE A 19 15.61 -0.87 -2.25
CA ILE A 19 14.98 -1.49 -1.09
C ILE A 19 13.47 -1.63 -1.33
N ALA A 20 12.80 -0.56 -1.76
CA ALA A 20 11.36 -0.58 -2.04
C ALA A 20 10.98 -1.67 -3.04
N VAL A 21 11.68 -1.73 -4.18
CA VAL A 21 11.46 -2.74 -5.23
C VAL A 21 11.68 -4.15 -4.67
N THR A 22 12.76 -4.34 -3.90
CA THR A 22 13.09 -5.63 -3.28
C THR A 22 11.95 -6.08 -2.35
N VAL A 23 11.54 -5.23 -1.42
CA VAL A 23 10.46 -5.51 -0.46
C VAL A 23 9.16 -5.87 -1.18
N VAL A 24 8.76 -5.09 -2.19
CA VAL A 24 7.53 -5.33 -2.96
C VAL A 24 7.60 -6.66 -3.71
N VAL A 25 8.70 -6.93 -4.42
CA VAL A 25 8.86 -8.15 -5.22
C VAL A 25 8.84 -9.38 -4.33
N PHE A 26 9.66 -9.41 -3.27
CA PHE A 26 9.72 -10.55 -2.37
C PHE A 26 8.39 -10.78 -1.64
N GLY A 27 7.79 -9.72 -1.11
CA GLY A 27 6.51 -9.78 -0.40
C GLY A 27 5.33 -10.23 -1.26
N SER A 28 5.28 -9.73 -2.50
CA SER A 28 4.25 -10.11 -3.48
C SER A 28 4.42 -11.55 -3.94
N LEU A 29 5.65 -11.96 -4.27
CA LEU A 29 5.95 -13.31 -4.73
C LEU A 29 5.64 -14.35 -3.63
N ALA A 30 6.08 -14.11 -2.40
CA ALA A 30 5.76 -14.96 -1.25
C ALA A 30 4.24 -15.06 -1.04
N SER A 31 3.53 -13.94 -1.26
CA SER A 31 2.07 -13.90 -1.10
C SER A 31 1.34 -14.73 -2.15
N ILE A 32 1.75 -14.63 -3.41
CA ILE A 32 1.20 -15.40 -4.55
C ILE A 32 1.51 -16.89 -4.40
N VAL A 33 2.75 -17.27 -4.08
CA VAL A 33 3.13 -18.69 -3.92
C VAL A 33 2.30 -19.38 -2.86
N THR A 34 2.06 -18.71 -1.72
CA THR A 34 1.22 -19.29 -0.66
C THR A 34 -0.24 -19.45 -1.11
N LEU A 35 -0.76 -18.48 -1.88
CA LEU A 35 -2.12 -18.53 -2.39
C LEU A 35 -2.27 -19.73 -3.34
N LEU A 36 -1.36 -19.88 -4.30
CA LEU A 36 -1.34 -21.00 -5.25
C LEU A 36 -1.23 -22.35 -4.54
N ARG A 37 -0.40 -22.46 -3.49
CA ARG A 37 -0.24 -23.71 -2.72
C ARG A 37 -1.44 -24.07 -1.86
N ARG A 38 -2.25 -23.08 -1.44
CA ARG A 38 -3.38 -23.29 -0.51
C ARG A 38 -4.75 -23.22 -1.19
N ALA A 39 -4.84 -22.67 -2.41
CA ALA A 39 -6.09 -22.54 -3.16
C ALA A 39 -6.74 -23.88 -3.57
N SER A 40 -6.03 -24.99 -3.46
CA SER A 40 -6.49 -26.34 -3.85
C SER A 40 -7.48 -27.01 -2.88
N GLY A 41 -8.10 -26.27 -1.94
CA GLY A 41 -9.04 -26.83 -0.95
C GLY A 41 -10.31 -25.99 -0.77
N GLU A 42 -11.35 -26.58 -0.17
CA GLU A 42 -12.73 -26.02 -0.06
C GLU A 42 -12.87 -24.68 0.71
N ARG A 43 -11.79 -24.10 1.22
CA ARG A 43 -11.76 -22.80 1.93
C ARG A 43 -11.21 -21.64 1.07
N GLY A 44 -11.34 -21.72 -0.26
CA GLY A 44 -10.73 -20.79 -1.21
C GLY A 44 -11.01 -19.30 -0.94
N ALA A 45 -12.24 -18.94 -0.56
CA ALA A 45 -12.62 -17.53 -0.33
C ALA A 45 -11.87 -16.89 0.85
N LEU A 46 -11.71 -17.59 1.98
CA LEU A 46 -10.97 -17.09 3.14
C LEU A 46 -9.47 -16.97 2.84
N LEU A 47 -8.93 -17.90 2.06
CA LEU A 47 -7.52 -17.90 1.67
C LEU A 47 -7.18 -16.76 0.72
N VAL A 48 -8.06 -16.45 -0.24
CA VAL A 48 -7.92 -15.30 -1.14
C VAL A 48 -7.94 -13.99 -0.35
N ARG A 49 -8.85 -13.85 0.63
CA ARG A 49 -8.90 -12.66 1.49
C ARG A 49 -7.61 -12.46 2.29
N HIS A 50 -7.09 -13.53 2.91
CA HIS A 50 -5.83 -13.46 3.65
C HIS A 50 -4.63 -13.15 2.75
N ALA A 51 -4.59 -13.70 1.54
CA ALA A 51 -3.53 -13.41 0.58
C ALA A 51 -3.57 -11.95 0.10
N ARG A 52 -4.76 -11.40 -0.16
CA ARG A 52 -4.95 -9.98 -0.49
C ARG A 52 -4.46 -9.06 0.63
N LEU A 53 -4.85 -9.32 1.88
CA LEU A 53 -4.39 -8.53 3.04
C LEU A 53 -2.88 -8.54 3.19
N ARG A 54 -2.26 -9.71 3.03
CA ARG A 54 -0.79 -9.83 3.14
C ARG A 54 -0.08 -9.13 1.99
N LEU A 55 -0.60 -9.25 0.76
CA LEU A 55 -0.07 -8.55 -0.41
C LEU A 55 -0.20 -7.03 -0.23
N GLY A 56 -1.36 -6.55 0.21
CA GLY A 56 -1.58 -5.13 0.53
C GLY A 56 -0.56 -4.61 1.55
N ARG A 57 -0.24 -5.37 2.60
CA ARG A 57 0.75 -4.96 3.61
C ARG A 57 2.17 -4.82 3.04
N TRP A 58 2.58 -5.69 2.12
CA TRP A 58 3.89 -5.58 1.45
C TRP A 58 3.93 -4.44 0.44
N LEU A 59 2.81 -4.16 -0.24
CA LEU A 59 2.69 -3.00 -1.11
C LEU A 59 2.82 -1.70 -0.32
N VAL A 60 2.06 -1.54 0.77
CA VAL A 60 2.13 -0.34 1.64
C VAL A 60 3.56 -0.11 2.15
N LEU A 61 4.24 -1.16 2.64
CA LEU A 61 5.62 -1.04 3.09
C LEU A 61 6.57 -0.56 1.97
N GLY A 62 6.39 -1.09 0.75
CA GLY A 62 7.13 -0.62 -0.43
C GLY A 62 6.88 0.85 -0.75
N LEU A 63 5.63 1.31 -0.60
CA LEU A 63 5.23 2.68 -0.84
C LEU A 63 5.88 3.65 0.15
N GLU A 64 6.06 3.26 1.42
CA GLU A 64 6.74 4.09 2.42
C GLU A 64 8.21 4.35 2.04
N PHE A 65 8.94 3.33 1.59
CA PHE A 65 10.32 3.50 1.11
C PHE A 65 10.38 4.35 -0.16
N GLN A 66 9.41 4.17 -1.05
CA GLN A 66 9.25 4.97 -2.25
C GLN A 66 9.03 6.45 -1.91
N LEU A 67 8.12 6.75 -0.98
CA LEU A 67 7.86 8.09 -0.48
C LEU A 67 9.13 8.73 0.11
N ALA A 68 9.90 7.97 0.89
CA ALA A 68 11.17 8.44 1.45
C ALA A 68 12.18 8.83 0.35
N ALA A 69 12.28 8.05 -0.73
CA ALA A 69 13.15 8.38 -1.87
C ALA A 69 12.74 9.68 -2.59
N ASP A 70 11.43 9.94 -2.70
CA ASP A 70 10.92 11.16 -3.34
C ASP A 70 11.17 12.41 -2.50
N VAL A 71 11.01 12.33 -1.18
CA VAL A 71 11.34 13.43 -0.26
C VAL A 71 12.82 13.81 -0.42
N ILE A 72 13.72 12.83 -0.47
CA ILE A 72 15.16 13.10 -0.68
C ILE A 72 15.41 13.78 -2.02
N ARG A 73 14.76 13.35 -3.11
CA ARG A 73 14.89 14.00 -4.42
C ARG A 73 14.37 15.44 -4.42
N THR A 74 13.28 15.73 -3.70
CA THR A 74 12.75 17.10 -3.62
C THR A 74 13.66 18.02 -2.82
N ALA A 75 14.38 17.49 -1.84
CA ALA A 75 15.32 18.26 -1.02
C ALA A 75 16.60 18.68 -1.78
N ILE A 76 16.91 18.05 -2.92
CA ILE A 76 18.18 18.23 -3.64
C ILE A 76 18.05 18.81 -5.04
N ALA A 77 16.84 19.18 -5.50
CA ALA A 77 16.58 19.65 -6.86
C ALA A 77 16.83 21.18 -6.97
N PRO A 78 17.92 21.63 -7.61
CA PRO A 78 18.33 23.03 -7.68
C PRO A 78 18.12 23.61 -9.09
N SER A 79 17.56 22.84 -10.03
CA SER A 79 17.21 23.29 -11.39
C SER A 79 15.72 23.10 -11.68
N TRP A 80 15.11 24.05 -12.38
CA TRP A 80 13.67 24.04 -12.72
C TRP A 80 13.24 22.83 -13.57
N GLN A 81 14.15 22.31 -14.39
CA GLN A 81 13.88 21.18 -15.28
C GLN A 81 13.85 19.85 -14.50
N GLU A 82 14.79 19.67 -13.56
CA GLU A 82 14.76 18.57 -12.59
C GLU A 82 13.54 18.67 -11.68
N LEU A 83 13.20 19.88 -11.21
CA LEU A 83 12.02 20.13 -10.39
C LEU A 83 10.72 19.73 -11.11
N GLY A 84 10.60 20.08 -12.40
CA GLY A 84 9.43 19.75 -13.21
C GLY A 84 9.28 18.24 -13.44
N GLN A 85 10.37 17.55 -13.76
CA GLN A 85 10.35 16.09 -13.92
C GLN A 85 10.03 15.39 -12.59
N LEU A 86 10.60 15.88 -11.50
CA LEU A 86 10.31 15.38 -10.16
C LEU A 86 8.86 15.63 -9.74
N ALA A 87 8.33 16.83 -9.99
CA ALA A 87 6.94 17.17 -9.70
C ALA A 87 5.96 16.29 -10.49
N ALA A 88 6.27 15.98 -11.75
CA ALA A 88 5.47 15.07 -12.57
C ALA A 88 5.46 13.64 -12.00
N VAL A 89 6.64 13.09 -11.66
CA VAL A 89 6.77 11.76 -11.05
C VAL A 89 6.06 11.71 -9.69
N ALA A 90 6.27 12.73 -8.84
CA ALA A 90 5.62 12.83 -7.54
C ALA A 90 4.09 12.90 -7.68
N THR A 91 3.57 13.69 -8.62
CA THR A 91 2.12 13.80 -8.88
C THR A 91 1.52 12.46 -9.30
N ILE A 92 2.15 11.76 -10.25
CA ILE A 92 1.70 10.44 -10.70
C ILE A 92 1.69 9.47 -9.52
N ARG A 93 2.75 9.48 -8.70
CA ARG A 93 2.84 8.61 -7.53
C ARG A 93 1.77 8.90 -6.50
N THR A 94 1.54 10.17 -6.16
CA THR A 94 0.48 10.55 -5.22
C THR A 94 -0.87 10.07 -5.71
N ALA A 95 -1.17 10.23 -7.00
CA ALA A 95 -2.42 9.74 -7.58
C ALA A 95 -2.53 8.20 -7.48
N LEU A 96 -1.50 7.45 -7.88
CA LEU A 96 -1.49 5.99 -7.83
C LEU A 96 -1.60 5.45 -6.40
N ASN A 97 -0.83 6.02 -5.45
CA ASN A 97 -0.90 5.63 -4.05
C ASN A 97 -2.28 5.92 -3.46
N TYR A 98 -2.84 7.11 -3.74
CA TYR A 98 -4.19 7.46 -3.29
C TYR A 98 -5.25 6.46 -3.76
N PHE A 99 -5.22 6.07 -5.04
CA PHE A 99 -6.16 5.09 -5.57
C PHE A 99 -5.98 3.70 -4.95
N LEU A 100 -4.73 3.25 -4.81
CA LEU A 100 -4.44 1.94 -4.24
C LEU A 100 -4.86 1.84 -2.77
N GLU A 101 -4.62 2.90 -2.00
CA GLU A 101 -4.95 2.96 -0.58
C GLU A 101 -6.47 3.05 -0.36
N ARG A 102 -7.17 3.78 -1.24
CA ARG A 102 -8.64 3.82 -1.29
C ARG A 102 -9.23 2.45 -1.61
N ASP A 103 -8.73 1.77 -2.64
CA ASP A 103 -9.18 0.43 -3.01
C ASP A 103 -8.97 -0.57 -1.86
N LEU A 104 -7.85 -0.45 -1.15
CA LEU A 104 -7.55 -1.32 0.00
C LEU A 104 -8.48 -1.05 1.19
N ALA A 105 -8.85 0.22 1.43
CA ALA A 105 -9.81 0.61 2.46
C ALA A 105 -11.22 0.08 2.15
N ASP A 106 -11.65 0.13 0.89
CA ASP A 106 -12.94 -0.42 0.46
C ASP A 106 -13.00 -1.94 0.67
N ILE A 107 -11.90 -2.67 0.42
CA ILE A 107 -11.82 -4.13 0.66
C ILE A 107 -11.79 -4.49 2.15
N THR A 108 -11.26 -3.60 2.99
CA THR A 108 -11.04 -3.87 4.43
C THR A 108 -12.21 -3.41 5.31
N SER A 109 -13.09 -2.56 4.78
CA SER A 109 -14.24 -2.04 5.51
C SER A 109 -15.16 -3.18 5.99
N PRO A 110 -15.35 -3.38 7.30
CA PRO A 110 -16.32 -4.35 7.80
C PRO A 110 -17.71 -3.92 7.33
N ALA A 111 -18.47 -4.88 6.77
CA ALA A 111 -19.85 -4.65 6.39
C ALA A 111 -20.59 -3.97 7.56
N PRO A 112 -21.44 -2.95 7.30
CA PRO A 112 -22.16 -2.27 8.36
C PRO A 112 -22.85 -3.33 9.20
N GLU A 113 -22.45 -3.38 10.48
CA GLU A 113 -23.01 -4.26 11.48
C GLU A 113 -24.51 -4.02 11.43
N ARG A 114 -25.26 -5.01 10.93
CA ARG A 114 -26.72 -4.92 10.92
C ARG A 114 -27.12 -4.92 12.38
N GLU A 115 -27.39 -3.72 12.89
CA GLU A 115 -28.04 -3.49 14.17
C GLU A 115 -29.21 -4.48 14.25
N PRO A 116 -29.29 -5.35 15.27
CA PRO A 116 -30.34 -6.35 15.33
C PRO A 116 -31.69 -5.65 15.37
N TYR A 117 -32.47 -5.80 14.30
CA TYR A 117 -33.88 -5.41 14.28
C TYR A 117 -34.62 -6.25 15.33
N GLY A 118 -34.82 -5.66 16.51
CA GLY A 118 -35.53 -6.29 17.61
C GLY A 118 -36.98 -5.80 17.71
N PRO A 119 -37.97 -6.61 17.34
CA PRO A 119 -39.33 -6.44 17.83
C PRO A 119 -39.64 -7.57 18.82
N HIS A 120 -38.98 -7.59 19.97
CA HIS A 120 -39.31 -8.49 21.09
C HIS A 120 -39.43 -7.70 22.41
N ALA A 121 -40.18 -6.60 22.39
CA ALA A 121 -40.63 -5.88 23.59
C ALA A 121 -42.16 -5.94 23.78
N GLN A 122 -42.85 -6.82 23.05
CA GLN A 122 -44.32 -6.94 23.12
C GLN A 122 -44.82 -8.30 23.62
N ALA A 123 -43.93 -9.27 23.91
CA ALA A 123 -44.33 -10.58 24.40
C ALA A 123 -44.49 -10.66 25.93
N GLU A 124 -44.04 -9.65 26.68
CA GLU A 124 -44.00 -9.68 28.16
C GLU A 124 -45.15 -8.90 28.83
N ALA A 125 -46.08 -8.33 28.04
CA ALA A 125 -47.18 -7.51 28.57
C ALA A 125 -48.54 -8.24 28.63
N VAL A 126 -48.65 -9.52 28.25
CA VAL A 126 -49.94 -10.23 28.13
C VAL A 126 -49.91 -11.69 28.63
N ALA A 127 -48.98 -12.06 29.51
CA ALA A 127 -48.98 -13.38 30.18
C ALA A 127 -48.78 -13.21 31.68
#